data_AF-A0A0L1J3Y6-F1
#
_entry.id   AF-A0A0L1J3Y6-F1
#
_cell.length_a   1.000
_cell.length_b   1.000
_cell.length_c   1.000
_cell.angle_alpha   90.00
_cell.angle_beta   90.00
_cell.angle_gamma   90.00
#
_symmetry.space_group_name_H-M   'P 1'
#
loop_
_entity.id
_entity.type
_entity.pdbx_description
1 polymer ?
#
loop_
_entity_poly.entity_id
_entity_poly.type
_entity_poly.pdbx_seq_one_letter_code
_entity_poly.pdbx_strand_id
1 'polypeptide(L)'
;MPHQTVTDNRLPTKLLESWDITSMWLSENRDDIQEWWEFCGPQLATLAHEAGYSTVTQIELLLFIRSMILPQIGRFPHASRSPASVQSRSILTYDARRLSTVGNGTALRTTILRFVSASSQRVIVYLPMLAKRRTDVDLEWYYHFRDRLHITDWMDGPTHESERPWQGRTPRMPVAFEFTPKGIIAKVYFTPPATPNNTSSFNTFADVVRPICGNDTVALAECLTFLSSDPVGATLRPDVLAIDCVSPLKSRIKLYAGTPITTFTSAISVMTLGGRIPVPRSSIDDLWALFRVVLGLDDKFCQDEELPVQNPFQPSRAHPEDYYSGLLYYFNLAPGSQLPDVKLYLPVIRYGRSDADNALGLQQFMISRQRGQYVDGFQRAMEAIAQRHNIGNGYRIQTHITITMEVWTEEKEQSVVRNTLTGKLYFESQVIWGPHGCHDSAERLANALRAVDSRFALILEKGNDHGYAGQVRSISVKDQDGNVILDKLSTDGNMDSLAEVVMETIRQHGAP
;
A
#
# COMPACT_ATOMS: atom_id res chain seq x y z
N MET A 1 -49.93 -31.10 -0.88
CA MET A 1 -48.48 -30.85 -0.80
C MET A 1 -48.16 -29.69 -1.73
N PRO A 2 -48.15 -28.43 -1.26
CA PRO A 2 -47.82 -27.31 -2.12
C PRO A 2 -46.29 -27.17 -2.24
N HIS A 3 -45.84 -26.97 -3.48
CA HIS A 3 -44.48 -26.64 -3.83
C HIS A 3 -44.07 -25.31 -3.16
N GLN A 4 -43.02 -25.34 -2.34
CA GLN A 4 -42.32 -24.13 -1.92
C GLN A 4 -41.46 -23.63 -3.09
N THR A 5 -41.92 -22.57 -3.74
CA THR A 5 -41.12 -21.69 -4.58
C THR A 5 -40.08 -21.01 -3.68
N VAL A 6 -38.81 -21.35 -3.86
CA VAL A 6 -37.68 -20.56 -3.35
C VAL A 6 -37.63 -19.29 -4.20
N THR A 7 -38.19 -18.21 -3.70
CA THR A 7 -38.02 -16.87 -4.27
C THR A 7 -36.58 -16.43 -4.03
N ASP A 8 -35.77 -16.45 -5.09
CA ASP A 8 -34.45 -15.82 -5.13
C ASP A 8 -34.63 -14.29 -5.10
N ASN A 9 -34.61 -13.72 -3.90
CA ASN A 9 -34.74 -12.28 -3.64
C ASN A 9 -33.39 -11.55 -3.78
N ARG A 10 -32.57 -11.89 -4.78
CA ARG A 10 -31.44 -11.05 -5.18
C ARG A 10 -31.94 -10.02 -6.18
N LEU A 11 -32.20 -8.80 -5.69
CA LEU A 11 -32.33 -7.63 -6.57
C LEU A 11 -31.10 -7.61 -7.50
N PRO A 12 -31.27 -7.56 -8.84
CA PRO A 12 -30.13 -7.48 -9.74
C PRO A 12 -29.37 -6.20 -9.40
N THR A 13 -28.15 -6.34 -8.91
CA THR A 13 -27.26 -5.20 -8.72
C THR A 13 -27.10 -4.57 -10.10
N LYS A 14 -27.60 -3.35 -10.27
CA LYS A 14 -27.47 -2.64 -11.55
C LYS A 14 -25.99 -2.59 -11.89
N LEU A 15 -25.60 -3.21 -13.01
CA LEU A 15 -24.22 -3.21 -13.47
C LEU A 15 -23.78 -1.76 -13.71
N LEU A 16 -22.48 -1.52 -13.47
CA LEU A 16 -21.91 -0.18 -13.64
C LEU A 16 -21.75 0.12 -15.13
N GLU A 17 -22.03 1.37 -15.52
CA GLU A 17 -21.92 1.83 -16.90
C GLU A 17 -20.54 1.54 -17.51
N SER A 18 -19.47 1.69 -16.72
CA SER A 18 -18.09 1.38 -17.14
C SER A 18 -17.89 -0.10 -17.50
N TRP A 19 -18.53 -1.01 -16.77
CA TRP A 19 -18.53 -2.45 -17.06
C TRP A 19 -19.32 -2.76 -18.33
N ASP A 20 -20.51 -2.17 -18.46
CA ASP A 20 -21.38 -2.39 -19.62
C ASP A 20 -20.69 -1.90 -20.90
N ILE A 21 -20.14 -0.68 -20.90
CA ILE A 21 -19.41 -0.12 -22.05
C ILE A 21 -18.24 -1.00 -22.47
N THR A 22 -17.45 -1.48 -21.51
CA THR A 22 -16.25 -2.29 -21.80
C THR A 22 -16.59 -3.72 -22.21
N SER A 23 -17.78 -4.21 -21.87
CA SER A 23 -18.22 -5.57 -22.21
C SER A 23 -19.11 -5.65 -23.45
N MET A 24 -19.79 -4.58 -23.82
CA MET A 24 -20.81 -4.53 -24.89
C MET A 24 -20.32 -5.05 -26.25
N TRP A 25 -19.04 -4.86 -26.57
CA TRP A 25 -18.48 -5.19 -27.89
C TRP A 25 -17.54 -6.40 -27.89
N LEU A 26 -17.47 -7.13 -26.79
CA LEU A 26 -16.60 -8.29 -26.68
C LEU A 26 -17.24 -9.52 -27.32
N SER A 27 -16.43 -10.35 -27.97
CA SER A 27 -16.91 -11.59 -28.58
C SER A 27 -17.43 -12.57 -27.51
N GLU A 28 -18.48 -13.33 -27.83
CA GLU A 28 -19.01 -14.41 -26.98
C GLU A 28 -18.12 -15.67 -26.91
N ASN A 29 -16.91 -15.63 -27.49
CA ASN A 29 -15.95 -16.73 -27.41
C ASN A 29 -15.57 -17.00 -25.95
N ARG A 30 -15.85 -18.21 -25.47
CA ARG A 30 -15.44 -18.67 -24.13
C ARG A 30 -13.98 -19.15 -24.12
N ASP A 31 -13.05 -18.22 -24.32
CA ASP A 31 -11.64 -18.46 -24.06
C ASP A 31 -11.27 -18.14 -22.60
N ASP A 32 -10.06 -18.54 -22.17
CA ASP A 32 -9.61 -18.30 -20.79
C ASP A 32 -9.60 -16.78 -20.44
N ILE A 33 -9.41 -15.88 -21.42
CA ILE A 33 -9.41 -14.43 -21.21
C ILE A 33 -10.83 -13.95 -20.88
N GLN A 34 -11.82 -14.42 -21.63
CA GLN A 34 -13.22 -14.11 -21.40
C GLN A 34 -13.71 -14.66 -20.05
N GLU A 35 -13.29 -15.88 -19.68
CA GLU A 35 -13.61 -16.43 -18.37
C GLU A 35 -12.98 -15.63 -17.22
N TRP A 36 -11.72 -15.20 -17.34
CA TRP A 36 -11.13 -14.28 -16.39
C TRP A 36 -11.86 -12.94 -16.34
N TRP A 37 -12.26 -12.40 -17.49
CA TRP A 37 -12.96 -11.13 -17.61
C TRP A 37 -14.31 -11.15 -16.90
N GLU A 38 -15.14 -12.15 -17.16
CA GLU A 38 -16.43 -12.35 -16.49
C GLU A 38 -16.24 -12.60 -14.99
N PHE A 39 -15.16 -13.30 -14.61
CA PHE A 39 -14.86 -13.59 -13.22
C PHE A 39 -14.46 -12.36 -12.40
N CYS A 40 -13.52 -11.54 -12.91
CA CYS A 40 -12.94 -10.44 -12.13
C CYS A 40 -13.44 -9.04 -12.50
N GLY A 41 -13.95 -8.87 -13.71
CA GLY A 41 -14.26 -7.57 -14.31
C GLY A 41 -15.31 -6.74 -13.57
N PRO A 42 -16.48 -7.29 -13.22
CA PRO A 42 -17.50 -6.54 -12.48
C PRO A 42 -17.00 -6.00 -11.14
N GLN A 43 -16.19 -6.78 -10.41
CA GLN A 43 -15.69 -6.31 -9.10
C GLN A 43 -14.59 -5.27 -9.25
N LEU A 44 -13.78 -5.34 -10.31
CA LEU A 44 -12.80 -4.30 -10.64
C LEU A 44 -13.49 -2.98 -10.97
N ALA A 45 -14.62 -3.03 -11.70
CA ALA A 45 -15.46 -1.86 -11.95
C ALA A 45 -16.02 -1.29 -10.65
N THR A 46 -16.58 -2.13 -9.76
CA THR A 46 -17.08 -1.71 -8.45
C THR A 46 -15.98 -1.08 -7.60
N LEU A 47 -14.81 -1.71 -7.50
CA LEU A 47 -13.68 -1.17 -6.74
C LEU A 47 -13.25 0.20 -7.27
N ALA A 48 -13.18 0.38 -8.58
CA ALA A 48 -12.83 1.68 -9.17
C ALA A 48 -13.95 2.72 -8.99
N HIS A 49 -15.21 2.33 -9.06
CA HIS A 49 -16.33 3.24 -8.81
C HIS A 49 -16.35 3.73 -7.36
N GLU A 50 -16.29 2.81 -6.39
CA GLU A 50 -16.31 3.15 -4.96
C GLU A 50 -15.04 3.89 -4.53
N ALA A 51 -13.96 3.74 -5.28
CA ALA A 51 -12.75 4.53 -5.13
C ALA A 51 -12.83 5.96 -5.69
N GLY A 52 -13.96 6.33 -6.30
CA GLY A 52 -14.20 7.68 -6.83
C GLY A 52 -13.49 7.96 -8.15
N TYR A 53 -13.08 6.94 -8.90
CA TYR A 53 -12.54 7.15 -10.26
C TYR A 53 -13.65 7.61 -11.20
N SER A 54 -13.32 8.52 -12.12
CA SER A 54 -14.24 8.93 -13.19
C SER A 54 -14.62 7.73 -14.08
N THR A 55 -15.79 7.76 -14.72
CA THR A 55 -16.21 6.69 -15.64
C THR A 55 -15.18 6.42 -16.73
N VAL A 56 -14.54 7.48 -17.27
CA VAL A 56 -13.47 7.36 -18.27
C VAL A 56 -12.27 6.61 -17.71
N THR A 57 -11.84 6.94 -16.48
CA THR A 57 -10.71 6.25 -15.83
C THR A 57 -11.06 4.80 -15.47
N GLN A 58 -12.30 4.52 -15.07
CA GLN A 58 -12.78 3.15 -14.86
C GLN A 58 -12.70 2.34 -16.17
N ILE A 59 -13.13 2.91 -17.29
CA ILE A 59 -13.03 2.28 -18.62
C ILE A 59 -11.57 2.04 -19.01
N GLU A 60 -10.68 3.02 -18.83
CA GLU A 60 -9.25 2.86 -19.11
C GLU A 60 -8.64 1.72 -18.30
N LEU A 61 -8.92 1.68 -16.99
CA LEU A 61 -8.48 0.62 -16.08
C LEU A 61 -8.95 -0.75 -16.56
N LEU A 62 -10.23 -0.87 -16.88
CA LEU A 62 -10.86 -2.10 -17.36
C LEU A 62 -10.27 -2.58 -18.69
N LEU A 63 -10.07 -1.67 -19.65
CA LEU A 63 -9.44 -1.97 -20.94
C LEU A 63 -7.98 -2.37 -20.79
N PHE A 64 -7.23 -1.70 -19.91
CA PHE A 64 -5.85 -2.06 -19.60
C PHE A 64 -5.78 -3.49 -19.05
N ILE A 65 -6.64 -3.83 -18.09
CA ILE A 65 -6.66 -5.17 -17.50
C ILE A 65 -6.98 -6.22 -18.55
N ARG A 66 -8.06 -6.04 -19.32
CA ARG A 66 -8.46 -7.00 -20.35
C ARG A 66 -7.39 -7.18 -21.42
N SER A 67 -6.82 -6.08 -21.91
CA SER A 67 -5.95 -6.11 -23.09
C SER A 67 -4.49 -6.41 -22.77
N MET A 68 -4.01 -5.97 -21.60
CA MET A 68 -2.61 -6.07 -21.23
C MET A 68 -2.35 -7.16 -20.18
N ILE A 69 -3.28 -7.38 -19.25
CA ILE A 69 -3.05 -8.24 -18.09
C ILE A 69 -3.61 -9.64 -18.27
N LEU A 70 -4.90 -9.78 -18.60
CA LEU A 70 -5.55 -11.10 -18.70
C LEU A 70 -4.83 -12.09 -19.65
N PRO A 71 -4.27 -11.66 -20.80
CA PRO A 71 -3.49 -12.57 -21.66
C PRO A 71 -2.23 -13.15 -20.98
N GLN A 72 -1.74 -12.50 -19.92
CA GLN A 72 -0.52 -12.87 -19.19
C GLN A 72 -0.80 -13.70 -17.93
N ILE A 73 -2.05 -13.83 -17.52
CA ILE A 73 -2.46 -14.58 -16.32
C ILE A 73 -2.49 -16.10 -16.60
N GLY A 74 -2.58 -16.50 -17.87
CA GLY A 74 -2.69 -17.89 -18.29
C GLY A 74 -4.08 -18.46 -18.06
N ARG A 75 -4.20 -19.79 -18.12
CA ARG A 75 -5.49 -20.49 -18.16
C ARG A 75 -6.35 -20.25 -16.91
N PHE A 76 -7.66 -20.19 -17.12
CA PHE A 76 -8.65 -20.07 -16.05
C PHE A 76 -8.77 -21.41 -15.27
N PRO A 77 -8.79 -21.37 -13.92
CA PRO A 77 -8.85 -22.58 -13.11
C PRO A 77 -10.28 -23.14 -13.05
N HIS A 78 -10.52 -24.24 -13.76
CA HIS A 78 -11.79 -25.00 -13.71
C HIS A 78 -11.72 -26.14 -12.70
N ALA A 79 -12.80 -26.38 -11.95
CA ALA A 79 -12.90 -27.50 -11.00
C ALA A 79 -12.78 -28.88 -11.67
N SER A 80 -13.09 -28.98 -12.97
CA SER A 80 -13.00 -30.19 -13.78
C SER A 80 -11.60 -30.47 -14.33
N ARG A 81 -10.64 -29.54 -14.20
CA ARG A 81 -9.26 -29.70 -14.68
C ARG A 81 -8.37 -30.25 -13.56
N SER A 82 -7.51 -31.22 -13.89
CA SER A 82 -6.61 -31.87 -12.93
C SER A 82 -5.73 -30.85 -12.17
N PRO A 83 -5.54 -30.99 -10.84
CA PRO A 83 -4.70 -30.11 -10.02
C PRO A 83 -3.26 -29.95 -10.55
N ALA A 84 -2.74 -30.96 -11.27
CA ALA A 84 -1.41 -30.94 -11.89
C ALA A 84 -1.27 -29.84 -12.98
N SER A 85 -2.37 -29.36 -13.55
CA SER A 85 -2.37 -28.27 -14.55
C SER A 85 -2.36 -26.86 -13.93
N VAL A 86 -2.50 -26.76 -12.60
CA VAL A 86 -2.47 -25.50 -11.82
C VAL A 86 -1.12 -25.36 -11.10
N GLN A 87 -0.04 -25.85 -11.71
CA GLN A 87 1.29 -26.00 -11.10
C GLN A 87 1.97 -24.69 -10.64
N SER A 88 1.47 -23.51 -11.02
CA SER A 88 1.92 -22.24 -10.45
C SER A 88 0.82 -21.68 -9.54
N ARG A 89 0.90 -22.03 -8.25
CA ARG A 89 0.13 -21.38 -7.18
C ARG A 89 0.76 -20.01 -6.89
N SER A 90 -0.07 -18.96 -6.97
CA SER A 90 0.32 -17.59 -6.61
C SER A 90 0.76 -17.54 -5.15
N ILE A 91 1.90 -16.89 -4.85
CA ILE A 91 2.35 -16.63 -3.47
C ILE A 91 1.57 -15.46 -2.83
N LEU A 92 0.80 -14.72 -3.63
CA LEU A 92 0.13 -13.49 -3.22
C LEU A 92 -1.35 -13.70 -2.88
N THR A 93 -1.88 -14.90 -3.06
CA THR A 93 -3.27 -15.26 -2.74
C THR A 93 -3.34 -16.68 -2.20
N TYR A 94 -4.20 -16.86 -1.21
CA TYR A 94 -4.38 -18.14 -0.52
C TYR A 94 -5.00 -19.22 -1.43
N ASP A 95 -5.82 -18.83 -2.41
CA ASP A 95 -6.63 -19.73 -3.25
C ASP A 95 -5.92 -20.17 -4.56
N ALA A 96 -4.61 -19.95 -4.66
CA ALA A 96 -3.81 -20.18 -5.86
C ALA A 96 -4.25 -19.38 -7.11
N ARG A 97 -5.15 -18.38 -6.98
CA ARG A 97 -5.58 -17.53 -8.10
C ARG A 97 -4.61 -16.37 -8.31
N ARG A 98 -4.45 -15.91 -9.54
CA ARG A 98 -3.33 -15.01 -9.91
C ARG A 98 -3.64 -13.51 -9.78
N LEU A 99 -4.80 -13.19 -9.21
CA LEU A 99 -5.30 -11.83 -9.08
C LEU A 99 -5.56 -11.48 -7.62
N SER A 100 -4.94 -10.41 -7.11
CA SER A 100 -5.30 -9.80 -5.84
C SER A 100 -5.58 -8.30 -6.00
N THR A 101 -6.52 -7.80 -5.20
CA THR A 101 -6.91 -6.39 -5.19
C THR A 101 -6.61 -5.80 -3.82
N VAL A 102 -6.01 -4.61 -3.77
CA VAL A 102 -5.70 -3.89 -2.53
C VAL A 102 -6.39 -2.52 -2.60
N GLY A 103 -7.26 -2.24 -1.63
CA GLY A 103 -7.83 -0.92 -1.41
C GLY A 103 -7.00 -0.14 -0.40
N ASN A 104 -6.80 1.16 -0.60
CA ASN A 104 -6.27 2.03 0.45
C ASN A 104 -7.41 2.46 1.39
N GLY A 105 -7.25 2.14 2.68
CA GLY A 105 -8.24 2.47 3.70
C GLY A 105 -8.31 3.98 4.01
N THR A 106 -7.23 4.76 3.89
CA THR A 106 -7.13 6.17 4.36
C THR A 106 -7.58 7.23 3.34
N ALA A 107 -7.71 6.82 2.09
CA ALA A 107 -8.47 7.52 1.07
C ALA A 107 -8.93 6.46 0.08
N LEU A 108 -10.23 6.32 -0.13
CA LEU A 108 -10.74 5.48 -1.21
C LEU A 108 -10.22 5.97 -2.60
N ARG A 109 -9.49 7.08 -2.70
CA ARG A 109 -8.94 7.67 -3.94
C ARG A 109 -7.85 6.86 -4.64
N THR A 110 -7.44 5.69 -4.15
CA THR A 110 -6.42 4.89 -4.83
C THR A 110 -6.73 3.40 -4.73
N THR A 111 -7.12 2.80 -5.86
CA THR A 111 -7.24 1.36 -6.04
C THR A 111 -5.91 0.82 -6.54
N ILE A 112 -5.23 0.04 -5.71
CA ILE A 112 -4.02 -0.67 -6.11
C ILE A 112 -4.44 -2.07 -6.55
N LEU A 113 -4.34 -2.36 -7.83
CA LEU A 113 -4.60 -3.70 -8.33
C LEU A 113 -3.27 -4.46 -8.44
N ARG A 114 -3.06 -5.41 -7.54
CA ARG A 114 -1.87 -6.26 -7.56
C ARG A 114 -2.10 -7.43 -8.51
N PHE A 115 -1.74 -7.23 -9.77
CA PHE A 115 -1.81 -8.26 -10.80
C PHE A 115 -0.54 -9.07 -10.89
N VAL A 116 -0.59 -10.31 -10.42
CA VAL A 116 0.56 -11.20 -10.39
C VAL A 116 0.61 -11.99 -11.69
N SER A 117 1.50 -11.60 -12.60
CA SER A 117 1.87 -12.51 -13.68
C SER A 117 2.52 -13.75 -13.07
N ALA A 118 2.00 -14.93 -13.42
CA ALA A 118 2.29 -16.19 -12.73
C ALA A 118 3.57 -16.91 -13.17
N SER A 119 4.36 -16.28 -14.02
CA SER A 119 5.65 -16.83 -14.44
C SER A 119 6.60 -15.69 -14.74
N SER A 120 7.79 -15.73 -14.14
CA SER A 120 8.90 -14.82 -14.43
C SER A 120 9.20 -14.73 -15.95
N GLN A 121 8.97 -15.82 -16.70
CA GLN A 121 9.11 -15.84 -18.16
C GLN A 121 8.16 -14.89 -18.90
N ARG A 122 6.89 -14.81 -18.46
CA ARG A 122 5.92 -13.88 -19.08
C ARG A 122 6.26 -12.44 -18.77
N VAL A 123 6.82 -12.17 -17.59
CA VAL A 123 7.22 -10.82 -17.14
C VAL A 123 8.32 -10.27 -18.04
N ILE A 124 9.28 -11.11 -18.43
CA ILE A 124 10.38 -10.75 -19.35
C ILE A 124 9.85 -10.29 -20.72
N VAL A 125 8.76 -10.89 -21.21
CA VAL A 125 8.18 -10.51 -22.50
C VAL A 125 7.28 -9.28 -22.35
N TYR A 126 6.44 -9.29 -21.32
CA TYR A 126 5.38 -8.30 -21.13
C TYR A 126 5.90 -6.91 -20.76
N LEU A 127 6.85 -6.78 -19.83
CA LEU A 127 7.30 -5.45 -19.36
C LEU A 127 7.95 -4.62 -20.48
N PRO A 128 8.84 -5.17 -21.32
CA PRO A 128 9.34 -4.45 -22.49
C PRO A 128 8.25 -4.07 -23.49
N MET A 129 7.20 -4.89 -23.66
CA MET A 129 6.04 -4.52 -24.49
C MET A 129 5.26 -3.34 -23.90
N LEU A 130 5.10 -3.30 -22.57
CA LEU A 130 4.48 -2.17 -21.89
C LEU A 130 5.32 -0.89 -22.06
N ALA A 131 6.64 -0.96 -21.87
CA ALA A 131 7.55 0.16 -22.06
C ALA A 131 7.56 0.71 -23.49
N LYS A 132 7.36 -0.15 -24.52
CA LYS A 132 7.18 0.31 -25.90
C LYS A 132 5.91 1.11 -26.14
N ARG A 133 4.86 0.89 -25.33
CA ARG A 133 3.57 1.60 -25.44
C ARG A 133 3.49 2.84 -24.56
N ARG A 134 4.38 2.96 -23.58
CA ARG A 134 4.32 3.95 -22.50
C ARG A 134 5.71 4.50 -22.20
N THR A 135 5.89 5.78 -22.46
CA THR A 135 7.18 6.48 -22.22
C THR A 135 7.47 6.74 -20.75
N ASP A 136 6.46 6.62 -19.88
CA ASP A 136 6.59 6.76 -18.43
C ASP A 136 7.05 5.48 -17.72
N VAL A 137 7.18 4.36 -18.45
CA VAL A 137 7.67 3.08 -17.92
C VAL A 137 9.16 2.95 -18.18
N ASP A 138 9.95 3.02 -17.11
CA ASP A 138 11.40 2.84 -17.13
C ASP A 138 11.76 1.45 -16.57
N LEU A 139 12.65 0.75 -17.27
CA LEU A 139 13.08 -0.60 -16.94
C LEU A 139 14.56 -0.71 -16.57
N GLU A 140 15.28 0.40 -16.39
CA GLU A 140 16.70 0.41 -16.04
C GLU A 140 16.98 -0.43 -14.78
N TRP A 141 16.31 -0.09 -13.67
CA TRP A 141 16.44 -0.84 -12.42
C TRP A 141 15.88 -2.26 -12.53
N TYR A 142 14.86 -2.48 -13.36
CA TYR A 142 14.33 -3.83 -13.61
C TYR A 142 15.40 -4.76 -14.16
N TYR A 143 16.14 -4.32 -15.20
CA TYR A 143 17.21 -5.11 -15.79
C TYR A 143 18.34 -5.33 -14.78
N HIS A 144 18.74 -4.29 -14.05
CA HIS A 144 19.76 -4.38 -13.00
C HIS A 144 19.43 -5.46 -11.96
N PHE A 145 18.26 -5.41 -11.33
CA PHE A 145 17.90 -6.37 -10.28
C PHE A 145 17.66 -7.78 -10.82
N ARG A 146 17.07 -7.92 -12.01
CA ARG A 146 16.89 -9.23 -12.66
C ARG A 146 18.24 -9.93 -12.84
N ASP A 147 19.24 -9.20 -13.34
CA ASP A 147 20.55 -9.75 -13.68
C ASP A 147 21.38 -9.99 -12.41
N ARG A 148 21.40 -9.03 -11.47
CA ARG A 148 22.18 -9.12 -10.23
C ARG A 148 21.62 -10.11 -9.20
N LEU A 149 20.34 -10.44 -9.29
CA LEU A 149 19.70 -11.50 -8.47
C LEU A 149 19.67 -12.86 -9.20
N HIS A 150 20.36 -13.00 -10.34
CA HIS A 150 20.50 -14.25 -11.09
C HIS A 150 19.16 -14.90 -11.45
N ILE A 151 18.13 -14.09 -11.73
CA ILE A 151 16.79 -14.64 -11.99
C ILE A 151 16.76 -15.38 -13.34
N THR A 152 17.41 -14.85 -14.37
CA THR A 152 17.48 -15.45 -15.73
C THR A 152 18.32 -16.71 -15.78
N ASP A 153 19.46 -16.72 -15.10
CA ASP A 153 20.37 -17.87 -15.05
C ASP A 153 19.66 -19.11 -14.51
N TRP A 154 18.72 -18.91 -13.58
CA TRP A 154 17.88 -19.96 -13.02
C TRP A 154 16.76 -20.43 -13.96
N MET A 155 16.29 -19.57 -14.87
CA MET A 155 15.24 -19.89 -15.85
C MET A 155 15.77 -20.65 -17.07
N ASP A 156 17.01 -20.38 -17.51
CA ASP A 156 17.59 -20.94 -18.73
C ASP A 156 18.66 -22.04 -18.49
N GLY A 157 19.06 -22.29 -17.23
CA GLY A 157 20.16 -23.20 -16.88
C GLY A 157 19.78 -24.69 -16.68
N PRO A 158 20.74 -25.63 -16.82
CA PRO A 158 20.56 -27.06 -16.55
C PRO A 158 20.21 -27.38 -15.08
N THR A 159 20.33 -26.40 -14.19
CA THR A 159 19.91 -26.43 -12.78
C THR A 159 18.40 -26.64 -12.58
N HIS A 160 17.58 -26.44 -13.61
CA HIS A 160 16.14 -26.76 -13.57
C HIS A 160 15.87 -28.28 -13.40
N GLU A 161 16.80 -29.15 -13.83
CA GLU A 161 16.63 -30.60 -13.73
C GLU A 161 17.38 -31.23 -12.55
N SER A 162 18.46 -30.60 -12.06
CA SER A 162 19.35 -31.21 -11.05
C SER A 162 18.98 -30.92 -9.60
N GLU A 163 18.31 -29.80 -9.31
CA GLU A 163 17.83 -29.50 -7.96
C GLU A 163 16.36 -29.89 -7.84
N ARG A 164 16.08 -30.89 -6.99
CA ARG A 164 14.70 -31.31 -6.72
C ARG A 164 13.92 -30.09 -6.21
N PRO A 165 12.67 -29.83 -6.67
CA PRO A 165 11.80 -28.73 -6.20
C PRO A 165 11.61 -28.65 -4.68
N TRP A 166 11.98 -29.70 -3.96
CA TRP A 166 11.91 -29.83 -2.50
C TRP A 166 13.14 -29.30 -1.75
N GLN A 167 14.19 -28.87 -2.47
CA GLN A 167 15.47 -28.45 -1.89
C GLN A 167 15.73 -26.94 -2.01
N GLY A 168 14.76 -26.10 -2.36
CA GLY A 168 14.99 -24.66 -2.47
C GLY A 168 13.78 -23.87 -2.95
N ARG A 169 13.88 -22.54 -2.89
CA ARG A 169 12.88 -21.60 -3.40
C ARG A 169 13.21 -21.19 -4.84
N THR A 170 12.29 -21.50 -5.76
CA THR A 170 12.31 -20.99 -7.13
C THR A 170 12.18 -19.46 -7.16
N PRO A 171 13.03 -18.74 -7.91
CA PRO A 171 12.91 -17.31 -8.05
C PRO A 171 11.62 -16.89 -8.75
N ARG A 172 11.05 -15.77 -8.31
CA ARG A 172 9.80 -15.22 -8.85
C ARG A 172 9.93 -13.73 -9.12
N MET A 173 9.27 -13.27 -10.18
CA MET A 173 9.17 -11.85 -10.51
C MET A 173 7.72 -11.34 -10.64
N PRO A 174 6.93 -11.29 -9.54
CA PRO A 174 5.60 -10.69 -9.59
C PRO A 174 5.64 -9.26 -10.12
N VAL A 175 4.55 -8.85 -10.77
CA VAL A 175 4.31 -7.45 -11.14
C VAL A 175 3.10 -6.96 -10.35
N ALA A 176 2.95 -5.66 -10.17
CA ALA A 176 1.70 -5.04 -9.71
C ALA A 176 1.48 -3.73 -10.47
N PHE A 177 0.23 -3.29 -10.56
CA PHE A 177 -0.12 -2.02 -11.19
C PHE A 177 -0.90 -1.15 -10.21
N GLU A 178 -0.33 0.01 -9.91
CA GLU A 178 -0.99 1.02 -9.10
C GLU A 178 -1.68 2.01 -10.03
N PHE A 179 -3.01 2.10 -9.93
CA PHE A 179 -3.79 3.05 -10.69
C PHE A 179 -3.88 4.33 -9.88
N THR A 180 -3.24 5.39 -10.32
CA THR A 180 -3.28 6.69 -9.65
C THR A 180 -4.02 7.71 -10.52
N PRO A 181 -4.45 8.85 -9.96
CA PRO A 181 -4.91 9.97 -10.77
C PRO A 181 -3.88 10.47 -11.81
N LYS A 182 -2.59 10.18 -11.61
CA LYS A 182 -1.48 10.57 -12.50
C LYS A 182 -1.15 9.50 -13.56
N GLY A 183 -1.83 8.34 -13.53
CA GLY A 183 -1.59 7.23 -14.45
C GLY A 183 -1.30 5.91 -13.76
N ILE A 184 -0.90 4.92 -14.55
CA ILE A 184 -0.66 3.53 -14.13
C ILE A 184 0.82 3.35 -13.86
N ILE A 185 1.18 2.99 -12.63
CA ILE A 185 2.56 2.73 -12.21
C ILE A 185 2.76 1.22 -12.12
N ALA A 186 3.67 0.67 -12.93
CA ALA A 186 4.10 -0.71 -12.82
C ALA A 186 5.12 -0.87 -11.68
N LYS A 187 4.99 -1.93 -10.90
CA LYS A 187 5.92 -2.30 -9.82
C LYS A 187 6.37 -3.73 -10.03
N VAL A 188 7.67 -4.00 -9.88
CA VAL A 188 8.21 -5.36 -10.01
C VAL A 188 8.75 -5.80 -8.67
N TYR A 189 8.48 -7.04 -8.32
CA TYR A 189 8.92 -7.72 -7.12
C TYR A 189 9.94 -8.77 -7.53
N PHE A 190 10.97 -8.99 -6.74
CA PHE A 190 12.03 -9.94 -6.96
C PHE A 190 12.15 -10.83 -5.74
N THR A 191 11.85 -12.10 -5.94
CA THR A 191 12.10 -13.17 -4.98
C THR A 191 13.33 -13.91 -5.48
N PRO A 192 14.51 -13.68 -4.90
CA PRO A 192 15.74 -14.36 -5.33
C PRO A 192 15.69 -15.87 -5.06
N PRO A 193 16.47 -16.67 -5.82
CA PRO A 193 16.61 -18.10 -5.57
C PRO A 193 17.18 -18.33 -4.17
N ALA A 194 16.73 -19.38 -3.50
CA ALA A 194 17.28 -19.77 -2.21
C ALA A 194 17.44 -21.28 -2.11
N THR A 195 18.51 -21.74 -1.47
CA THR A 195 18.73 -23.15 -1.09
C THR A 195 18.89 -23.23 0.43
N PRO A 196 18.76 -24.42 1.06
CA PRO A 196 18.97 -24.61 2.49
C PRO A 196 20.29 -24.03 3.02
N ASN A 197 21.32 -24.00 2.16
CA ASN A 197 22.65 -23.49 2.50
C ASN A 197 22.89 -22.05 2.01
N ASN A 198 21.98 -21.47 1.23
CA ASN A 198 22.14 -20.15 0.64
C ASN A 198 20.79 -19.45 0.51
N THR A 199 20.34 -18.84 1.62
CA THR A 199 19.16 -17.97 1.66
C THR A 199 19.58 -16.50 1.57
N SER A 200 18.81 -15.69 0.86
CA SER A 200 19.10 -14.25 0.78
C SER A 200 19.06 -13.59 2.16
N SER A 201 20.09 -12.80 2.42
CA SER A 201 20.18 -11.95 3.60
C SER A 201 19.92 -10.50 3.23
N PHE A 202 19.78 -9.63 4.23
CA PHE A 202 19.70 -8.19 3.96
C PHE A 202 20.99 -7.66 3.32
N ASN A 203 22.14 -8.27 3.62
CA ASN A 203 23.40 -7.96 2.94
C ASN A 203 23.33 -8.31 1.44
N THR A 204 22.74 -9.45 1.08
CA THR A 204 22.52 -9.82 -0.32
C THR A 204 21.73 -8.75 -1.07
N PHE A 205 20.65 -8.24 -0.46
CA PHE A 205 19.88 -7.14 -1.05
C PHE A 205 20.65 -5.82 -1.06
N ALA A 206 21.37 -5.50 0.01
CA ALA A 206 22.18 -4.28 0.07
C ALA A 206 23.28 -4.25 -0.99
N ASP A 207 23.94 -5.38 -1.24
CA ASP A 207 25.02 -5.50 -2.23
C ASP A 207 24.54 -5.24 -3.67
N VAL A 208 23.28 -5.57 -3.97
CA VAL A 208 22.68 -5.26 -5.27
C VAL A 208 22.07 -3.86 -5.32
N VAL A 209 21.71 -3.26 -4.17
CA VAL A 209 21.15 -1.90 -4.11
C VAL A 209 22.23 -0.82 -4.18
N ARG A 210 23.34 -0.96 -3.43
CA ARG A 210 24.38 0.09 -3.34
C ARG A 210 24.88 0.62 -4.70
N PRO A 211 25.13 -0.22 -5.73
CA PRO A 211 25.65 0.25 -7.01
C PRO A 211 24.75 1.24 -7.75
N ILE A 212 23.43 1.17 -7.55
CA ILE A 212 22.45 2.03 -8.26
C ILE A 212 22.02 3.26 -7.45
N CYS A 213 22.29 3.25 -6.14
CA CYS A 213 21.99 4.38 -5.25
C CYS A 213 23.15 5.39 -5.16
N GLY A 214 24.37 5.02 -5.57
CA GLY A 214 25.53 5.90 -5.46
C GLY A 214 25.76 6.35 -4.02
N ASN A 215 25.72 7.66 -3.77
CA ASN A 215 25.86 8.23 -2.42
C ASN A 215 24.55 8.24 -1.62
N ASP A 216 23.41 7.98 -2.25
CA ASP A 216 22.08 8.02 -1.64
C ASP A 216 21.73 6.71 -0.93
N THR A 217 22.51 6.37 0.09
CA THR A 217 22.42 5.08 0.80
C THR A 217 22.12 5.23 2.30
N VAL A 218 21.81 6.45 2.77
CA VAL A 218 21.61 6.75 4.19
C VAL A 218 20.46 5.95 4.79
N ALA A 219 19.25 6.00 4.20
CA ALA A 219 18.12 5.20 4.66
C ALA A 219 18.39 3.68 4.61
N LEU A 220 19.18 3.20 3.63
CA LEU A 220 19.60 1.80 3.58
C LEU A 220 20.51 1.45 4.77
N ALA A 221 21.49 2.31 5.08
CA ALA A 221 22.40 2.11 6.20
C ALA A 221 21.66 2.12 7.55
N GLU A 222 20.71 3.02 7.75
CA GLU A 222 19.85 3.05 8.95
C GLU A 222 19.02 1.77 9.08
N CYS A 223 18.43 1.31 7.97
CA CYS A 223 17.70 0.04 7.93
C CYS A 223 18.60 -1.14 8.33
N LEU A 224 19.78 -1.28 7.73
CA LEU A 224 20.75 -2.34 8.06
C LEU A 224 21.24 -2.26 9.51
N THR A 225 21.43 -1.05 10.03
CA THR A 225 21.81 -0.83 11.42
C THR A 225 20.72 -1.36 12.35
N PHE A 226 19.47 -0.96 12.16
CA PHE A 226 18.34 -1.49 12.93
C PHE A 226 18.27 -3.02 12.89
N LEU A 227 18.37 -3.62 11.70
CA LEU A 227 18.30 -5.07 11.51
C LEU A 227 19.42 -5.84 12.22
N SER A 228 20.57 -5.21 12.44
CA SER A 228 21.72 -5.84 13.11
C SER A 228 21.78 -5.57 14.62
N SER A 229 21.30 -4.40 15.07
CA SER A 229 21.46 -3.93 16.47
C SER A 229 20.21 -4.09 17.33
N ASP A 230 19.01 -4.13 16.74
CA ASP A 230 17.76 -4.22 17.49
C ASP A 230 17.35 -5.68 17.72
N PRO A 231 16.90 -6.07 18.93
CA PRO A 231 16.49 -7.45 19.22
C PRO A 231 15.36 -7.96 18.33
N VAL A 232 14.37 -7.10 18.02
CA VAL A 232 13.27 -7.43 17.10
C VAL A 232 13.78 -7.37 15.66
N GLY A 233 14.57 -6.34 15.32
CA GLY A 233 15.23 -6.19 14.02
C GLY A 233 15.99 -7.44 13.58
N ALA A 234 16.74 -8.05 14.50
CA ALA A 234 17.52 -9.27 14.26
C ALA A 234 16.67 -10.52 13.93
N THR A 235 15.36 -10.48 14.20
CA THR A 235 14.42 -11.57 13.86
C THR A 235 13.86 -11.45 12.44
N LEU A 236 13.97 -10.27 11.81
CA LEU A 236 13.46 -10.05 10.47
C LEU A 236 14.24 -10.88 9.45
N ARG A 237 13.51 -11.49 8.52
CA ARG A 237 14.06 -12.26 7.40
C ARG A 237 13.56 -11.63 6.11
N PRO A 238 14.46 -11.21 5.21
CA PRO A 238 14.05 -10.55 3.99
C PRO A 238 13.54 -11.59 3.00
N ASP A 239 12.46 -11.24 2.31
CA ASP A 239 11.75 -12.17 1.43
C ASP A 239 11.74 -11.66 -0.02
N VAL A 240 11.44 -10.37 -0.19
CA VAL A 240 11.17 -9.76 -1.50
C VAL A 240 11.80 -8.36 -1.57
N LEU A 241 12.43 -8.05 -2.70
CA LEU A 241 12.77 -6.67 -3.07
C LEU A 241 11.78 -6.19 -4.14
N ALA A 242 11.27 -4.98 -4.04
CA ALA A 242 10.42 -4.41 -5.08
C ALA A 242 10.86 -3.01 -5.51
N ILE A 243 10.56 -2.68 -6.76
CA ILE A 243 10.84 -1.38 -7.36
C ILE A 243 9.62 -0.83 -8.08
N ASP A 244 9.58 0.48 -8.25
CA ASP A 244 8.66 1.14 -9.17
C ASP A 244 9.34 1.26 -10.56
N CYS A 245 8.67 0.88 -11.64
CA CYS A 245 9.19 0.95 -13.03
C CYS A 245 9.01 2.36 -13.61
N VAL A 246 9.68 3.32 -12.98
CA VAL A 246 9.73 4.74 -13.34
C VAL A 246 11.19 5.18 -13.31
N SER A 247 11.48 6.37 -13.82
CA SER A 247 12.84 6.94 -13.83
C SER A 247 13.56 6.71 -12.48
N PRO A 248 14.83 6.25 -12.47
CA PRO A 248 15.61 5.97 -11.26
C PRO A 248 15.53 7.06 -10.19
N LEU A 249 15.55 8.34 -10.58
CA LEU A 249 15.46 9.49 -9.68
C LEU A 249 14.14 9.60 -8.91
N LYS A 250 13.11 8.87 -9.34
CA LYS A 250 11.76 8.83 -8.74
C LYS A 250 11.38 7.44 -8.24
N SER A 251 12.18 6.41 -8.56
CA SER A 251 11.88 5.05 -8.17
C SER A 251 12.25 4.81 -6.71
N ARG A 252 11.53 3.91 -6.06
CA ARG A 252 11.72 3.57 -4.65
C ARG A 252 12.03 2.09 -4.54
N ILE A 253 12.98 1.76 -3.68
CA ILE A 253 13.29 0.37 -3.34
C ILE A 253 12.48 -0.01 -2.11
N LYS A 254 11.78 -1.14 -2.18
CA LYS A 254 10.96 -1.67 -1.07
C LYS A 254 11.52 -3.02 -0.66
N LEU A 255 12.06 -3.10 0.56
CA LEU A 255 12.57 -4.35 1.13
C LEU A 255 11.51 -4.96 2.02
N TYR A 256 10.94 -6.09 1.62
CA TYR A 256 9.95 -6.82 2.39
C TYR A 256 10.63 -7.82 3.31
N ALA A 257 10.21 -7.87 4.58
CA ALA A 257 10.75 -8.78 5.56
C ALA A 257 9.70 -9.23 6.57
N GLY A 258 9.74 -10.52 6.91
CA GLY A 258 8.85 -11.13 7.90
C GLY A 258 9.57 -11.46 9.21
N THR A 259 8.83 -11.50 10.31
CA THR A 259 9.30 -11.99 11.61
C THR A 259 8.24 -12.90 12.23
N PRO A 260 8.62 -13.97 12.94
CA PRO A 260 7.65 -14.81 13.66
C PRO A 260 7.02 -14.12 14.87
N ILE A 261 7.59 -13.01 15.36
CA ILE A 261 7.08 -12.28 16.53
C ILE A 261 5.87 -11.45 16.10
N THR A 262 4.77 -11.57 16.85
CA THR A 262 3.47 -10.97 16.52
C THR A 262 2.93 -10.01 17.58
N THR A 263 3.67 -9.79 18.66
CA THR A 263 3.29 -8.80 19.69
C THR A 263 3.08 -7.40 19.11
N PHE A 264 2.22 -6.59 19.74
CA PHE A 264 2.05 -5.19 19.35
C PHE A 264 3.34 -4.39 19.60
N THR A 265 4.03 -4.66 20.72
CA THR A 265 5.29 -4.02 21.07
C THR A 265 6.37 -4.25 20.01
N SER A 266 6.51 -5.47 19.48
CA SER A 266 7.44 -5.74 18.37
C SER A 266 7.04 -4.99 17.11
N ALA A 267 5.74 -4.86 16.82
CA ALA A 267 5.28 -4.10 15.67
C ALA A 267 5.66 -2.61 15.79
N ILE A 268 5.53 -2.01 16.96
CA ILE A 268 5.99 -0.64 17.21
C ILE A 268 7.51 -0.52 17.08
N SER A 269 8.28 -1.46 17.61
CA SER A 269 9.75 -1.44 17.43
C SER A 269 10.14 -1.39 15.95
N VAL A 270 9.55 -2.26 15.12
CA VAL A 270 9.85 -2.29 13.68
C VAL A 270 9.35 -1.04 12.96
N MET A 271 8.11 -0.61 13.22
CA MET A 271 7.52 0.57 12.56
C MET A 271 8.23 1.87 12.91
N THR A 272 8.86 1.95 14.08
CA THR A 272 9.64 3.11 14.54
C THR A 272 11.14 2.95 14.31
N LEU A 273 11.58 1.84 13.71
CA LEU A 273 13.01 1.52 13.53
C LEU A 273 13.80 1.57 14.87
N GLY A 274 13.20 1.05 15.93
CA GLY A 274 13.71 1.10 17.30
C GLY A 274 13.65 2.49 17.93
N GLY A 275 12.62 3.28 17.60
CA GLY A 275 12.43 4.66 18.07
C GLY A 275 13.16 5.74 17.27
N ARG A 276 13.90 5.38 16.20
CA ARG A 276 14.59 6.35 15.34
C ARG A 276 13.62 7.14 14.46
N ILE A 277 12.56 6.51 13.98
CA ILE A 277 11.47 7.18 13.27
C ILE A 277 10.55 7.78 14.34
N PRO A 278 10.46 9.11 14.44
CA PRO A 278 9.61 9.75 15.44
C PRO A 278 8.15 9.55 15.08
N VAL A 279 7.37 9.00 16.02
CA VAL A 279 5.94 8.73 15.83
C VAL A 279 5.16 9.28 17.02
N PRO A 280 4.11 10.09 16.80
CA PRO A 280 3.29 10.60 17.89
C PRO A 280 2.63 9.48 18.70
N ARG A 281 2.49 9.69 20.02
CA ARG A 281 1.82 8.71 20.90
C ARG A 281 0.40 8.40 20.44
N SER A 282 -0.34 9.41 19.99
CA SER A 282 -1.69 9.25 19.43
C SER A 282 -1.74 8.31 18.23
N SER A 283 -0.71 8.30 17.37
CA SER A 283 -0.63 7.36 16.25
C SER A 283 -0.40 5.92 16.71
N ILE A 284 0.38 5.71 17.79
CA ILE A 284 0.56 4.39 18.42
C ILE A 284 -0.77 3.92 19.03
N ASP A 285 -1.47 4.80 19.75
CA ASP A 285 -2.76 4.47 20.37
C ASP A 285 -3.83 4.17 19.30
N ASP A 286 -3.81 4.87 18.17
CA ASP A 286 -4.67 4.59 17.00
C ASP A 286 -4.35 3.23 16.37
N LEU A 287 -3.07 2.90 16.22
CA LEU A 287 -2.67 1.58 15.72
C LEU A 287 -3.14 0.47 16.67
N TRP A 288 -3.05 0.69 17.97
CA TRP A 288 -3.55 -0.26 18.97
C TRP A 288 -5.07 -0.42 18.89
N ALA A 289 -5.80 0.69 18.77
CA ALA A 289 -7.24 0.66 18.58
C ALA A 289 -7.62 -0.14 17.32
N LEU A 290 -6.90 0.08 16.20
CA LEU A 290 -7.09 -0.67 14.96
C LEU A 290 -6.84 -2.17 15.14
N PHE A 291 -5.74 -2.56 15.79
CA PHE A 291 -5.42 -3.96 16.08
C PHE A 291 -6.55 -4.65 16.84
N ARG A 292 -7.04 -4.02 17.92
CA ARG A 292 -8.09 -4.60 18.75
C ARG A 292 -9.38 -4.82 17.98
N VAL A 293 -9.86 -3.81 17.25
CA VAL A 293 -11.16 -3.89 16.57
C VAL A 293 -11.13 -4.79 15.34
N VAL A 294 -10.05 -4.75 14.54
CA VAL A 294 -9.95 -5.58 13.32
C VAL A 294 -9.72 -7.03 13.65
N LEU A 295 -8.86 -7.35 14.63
CA LEU A 295 -8.55 -8.73 14.98
C LEU A 295 -9.55 -9.32 15.97
N GLY A 296 -10.43 -8.49 16.55
CA GLY A 296 -11.35 -8.90 17.60
C GLY A 296 -10.61 -9.39 18.84
N LEU A 297 -9.64 -8.61 19.32
CA LEU A 297 -8.89 -8.95 20.54
C LEU A 297 -9.76 -8.69 21.78
N ASP A 298 -9.57 -9.49 22.82
CA ASP A 298 -10.24 -9.31 24.11
C ASP A 298 -9.74 -8.04 24.82
N ASP A 299 -10.57 -7.41 25.65
CA ASP A 299 -10.18 -6.20 26.40
C ASP A 299 -9.01 -6.43 27.37
N LYS A 300 -8.76 -7.68 27.76
CA LYS A 300 -7.62 -8.08 28.61
C LYS A 300 -6.36 -8.43 27.83
N PHE A 301 -6.42 -8.51 26.50
CA PHE A 301 -5.27 -8.87 25.67
C PHE A 301 -4.15 -7.83 25.81
N CYS A 302 -2.94 -8.30 26.10
CA CYS A 302 -1.80 -7.43 26.39
C CYS A 302 -1.01 -7.08 25.12
N GLN A 303 -0.36 -5.91 25.09
CA GLN A 303 0.47 -5.49 23.94
C GLN A 303 1.72 -6.37 23.74
N ASP A 304 2.18 -7.03 24.80
CA ASP A 304 3.33 -7.96 24.76
C ASP A 304 2.92 -9.42 24.53
N GLU A 305 1.63 -9.69 24.36
CA GLU A 305 1.12 -11.04 24.06
C GLU A 305 1.19 -11.33 22.56
N GLU A 306 1.54 -12.56 22.20
CA GLU A 306 1.54 -13.03 20.80
C GLU A 306 0.09 -13.11 20.28
N LEU A 307 -0.13 -12.74 19.01
CA LEU A 307 -1.46 -12.75 18.42
C LEU A 307 -2.03 -14.17 18.39
N PRO A 308 -3.28 -14.37 18.87
CA PRO A 308 -3.91 -15.68 18.84
C PRO A 308 -4.24 -16.08 17.40
N VAL A 309 -3.85 -17.30 17.03
CA VAL A 309 -4.24 -17.89 15.75
C VAL A 309 -5.71 -18.28 15.80
N GLN A 310 -6.52 -17.78 14.86
CA GLN A 310 -7.97 -17.98 14.87
C GLN A 310 -8.37 -19.32 14.22
N ASN A 311 -9.46 -19.92 14.72
CA ASN A 311 -9.82 -21.33 14.49
C ASN A 311 -10.31 -21.76 13.06
N PRO A 312 -10.52 -20.89 12.04
CA PRO A 312 -10.62 -21.38 10.66
C PRO A 312 -9.26 -21.70 10.02
N PHE A 313 -8.14 -21.36 10.69
CA PHE A 313 -6.79 -21.89 10.37
C PHE A 313 -6.58 -23.27 11.03
N GLN A 314 -7.49 -24.22 10.81
CA GLN A 314 -7.22 -25.61 11.19
C GLN A 314 -5.99 -26.10 10.41
N PRO A 315 -4.96 -26.67 11.06
CA PRO A 315 -3.74 -27.15 10.42
C PRO A 315 -3.99 -28.12 9.25
N SER A 316 -5.09 -28.89 9.32
CA SER A 316 -5.52 -29.82 8.28
C SER A 316 -5.97 -29.15 6.96
N ARG A 317 -6.23 -27.84 7.00
CA ARG A 317 -6.58 -27.01 5.83
C ARG A 317 -5.54 -25.93 5.55
N ALA A 318 -4.47 -25.82 6.33
CA ALA A 318 -3.38 -24.89 6.07
C ALA A 318 -2.54 -25.38 4.88
N HIS A 319 -2.02 -24.45 4.09
CA HIS A 319 -1.04 -24.80 3.06
C HIS A 319 0.22 -25.37 3.76
N PRO A 320 0.96 -26.32 3.15
CA PRO A 320 2.19 -26.87 3.75
C PRO A 320 3.22 -25.77 4.11
N GLU A 321 3.20 -24.67 3.37
CA GLU A 321 3.90 -23.42 3.68
C GLU A 321 2.88 -22.42 4.23
N ASP A 322 2.99 -22.07 5.51
CA ASP A 322 2.12 -21.08 6.15
C ASP A 322 2.62 -19.66 5.86
N TYR A 323 2.34 -19.18 4.65
CA TYR A 323 2.81 -17.87 4.14
C TYR A 323 2.35 -16.65 4.96
N TYR A 324 1.37 -16.83 5.84
CA TYR A 324 0.78 -15.75 6.63
C TYR A 324 1.21 -15.80 8.10
N SER A 325 2.23 -16.61 8.42
CA SER A 325 2.85 -16.68 9.74
C SER A 325 3.65 -15.45 10.07
N GLY A 326 3.54 -15.02 11.33
CA GLY A 326 4.25 -13.85 11.83
C GLY A 326 3.66 -12.53 11.33
N LEU A 327 4.46 -11.47 11.39
CA LEU A 327 4.14 -10.15 10.83
C LEU A 327 5.07 -9.85 9.65
N LEU A 328 4.54 -9.16 8.64
CA LEU A 328 5.27 -8.76 7.44
C LEU A 328 5.39 -7.24 7.39
N TYR A 329 6.57 -6.75 7.04
CA TYR A 329 6.86 -5.34 6.87
C TYR A 329 7.47 -5.08 5.50
N TYR A 330 7.39 -3.84 5.02
CA TYR A 330 8.39 -3.37 4.09
C TYR A 330 8.99 -2.04 4.49
N PHE A 331 10.26 -1.88 4.15
CA PHE A 331 11.04 -0.66 4.29
C PHE A 331 11.13 0.04 2.94
N ASN A 332 10.57 1.25 2.85
CA ASN A 332 10.57 2.10 1.66
C ASN A 332 11.83 2.98 1.68
N LEU A 333 12.73 2.74 0.75
CA LEU A 333 13.91 3.55 0.51
C LEU A 333 13.58 4.48 -0.67
N ALA A 334 13.09 5.68 -0.34
CA ALA A 334 12.86 6.72 -1.34
C ALA A 334 14.13 7.55 -1.58
N PRO A 335 14.32 8.08 -2.80
CA PRO A 335 15.49 8.91 -3.10
C PRO A 335 15.60 10.11 -2.16
N GLY A 336 16.79 10.35 -1.62
CA GLY A 336 17.11 11.43 -0.70
C GLY A 336 16.64 11.24 0.75
N SER A 337 15.92 10.15 1.05
CA SER A 337 15.41 9.91 2.41
C SER A 337 16.54 9.57 3.39
N GLN A 338 16.51 10.23 4.55
CA GLN A 338 17.44 9.95 5.65
C GLN A 338 17.06 8.68 6.44
N LEU A 339 15.76 8.40 6.54
CA LEU A 339 15.21 7.21 7.18
C LEU A 339 14.23 6.50 6.21
N PRO A 340 14.08 5.17 6.31
CA PRO A 340 13.07 4.46 5.54
C PRO A 340 11.65 4.75 6.07
N ASP A 341 10.64 4.76 5.20
CA ASP A 341 9.26 4.59 5.67
C ASP A 341 8.98 3.11 5.92
N VAL A 342 8.28 2.78 7.01
CA VAL A 342 7.96 1.39 7.35
C VAL A 342 6.46 1.16 7.23
N LYS A 343 6.07 0.09 6.51
CA LYS A 343 4.67 -0.34 6.42
C LYS A 343 4.51 -1.72 7.01
N LEU A 344 3.50 -1.88 7.85
CA LEU A 344 3.06 -3.18 8.39
C LEU A 344 2.01 -3.80 7.47
N TYR A 345 2.10 -5.09 7.23
CA TYR A 345 1.06 -5.93 6.60
C TYR A 345 0.55 -6.87 7.68
N LEU A 346 -0.56 -6.50 8.31
CA LEU A 346 -1.18 -7.30 9.36
C LEU A 346 -2.00 -8.43 8.72
N PRO A 347 -1.64 -9.72 8.90
CA PRO A 347 -2.31 -10.82 8.21
C PRO A 347 -3.61 -11.21 8.92
N VAL A 348 -4.65 -10.42 8.67
CA VAL A 348 -6.01 -10.61 9.21
C VAL A 348 -6.64 -11.94 8.80
N ILE A 349 -6.13 -12.57 7.74
CA ILE A 349 -6.52 -13.93 7.34
C ILE A 349 -6.20 -14.97 8.42
N ARG A 350 -5.14 -14.75 9.20
CA ARG A 350 -4.63 -15.68 10.21
C ARG A 350 -5.02 -15.27 11.63
N TYR A 351 -4.93 -13.98 11.95
CA TYR A 351 -5.17 -13.47 13.31
C TYR A 351 -6.55 -12.84 13.48
N GLY A 352 -7.29 -12.58 12.39
CA GLY A 352 -8.66 -12.07 12.43
C GLY A 352 -9.70 -13.19 12.51
N ARG A 353 -10.85 -12.90 13.11
CA ARG A 353 -11.89 -13.92 13.41
C ARG A 353 -12.61 -14.42 12.15
N SER A 354 -13.01 -13.49 11.29
CA SER A 354 -13.68 -13.77 10.01
C SER A 354 -13.62 -12.55 9.09
N ASP A 355 -13.88 -12.72 7.80
CA ASP A 355 -13.95 -11.57 6.89
C ASP A 355 -15.02 -10.55 7.30
N ALA A 356 -16.16 -11.01 7.80
CA ALA A 356 -17.24 -10.15 8.26
C ALA A 356 -16.82 -9.35 9.52
N ASP A 357 -16.19 -10.00 10.49
CA ASP A 357 -15.72 -9.34 11.71
C ASP A 357 -14.60 -8.34 11.41
N ASN A 358 -13.64 -8.73 10.57
CA ASN A 358 -12.54 -7.85 10.16
C ASN A 358 -13.07 -6.60 9.44
N ALA A 359 -14.04 -6.78 8.54
CA ALA A 359 -14.67 -5.69 7.81
C ALA A 359 -15.47 -4.78 8.75
N LEU A 360 -16.27 -5.35 9.65
CA LEU A 360 -17.03 -4.59 10.63
C LEU A 360 -16.11 -3.78 11.57
N GLY A 361 -15.04 -4.40 12.07
CA GLY A 361 -14.06 -3.73 12.92
C GLY A 361 -13.38 -2.56 12.20
N LEU A 362 -13.00 -2.75 10.93
CA LEU A 362 -12.44 -1.67 10.11
C LEU A 362 -13.46 -0.54 9.86
N GLN A 363 -14.73 -0.87 9.61
CA GLN A 363 -15.78 0.14 9.44
C GLN A 363 -15.99 0.96 10.72
N GLN A 364 -16.07 0.29 11.88
CA GLN A 364 -16.18 0.96 13.18
C GLN A 364 -14.98 1.86 13.45
N PHE A 365 -13.77 1.39 13.17
CA PHE A 365 -12.56 2.20 13.26
C PHE A 365 -12.65 3.45 12.40
N MET A 366 -13.00 3.32 11.12
CA MET A 366 -13.16 4.45 10.20
C MET A 366 -14.19 5.46 10.70
N ILE A 367 -15.36 5.00 11.19
CA ILE A 367 -16.40 5.87 11.76
C ILE A 367 -15.84 6.63 12.97
N SER A 368 -15.18 5.94 13.89
CA SER A 368 -14.58 6.53 15.10
C SER A 368 -13.47 7.55 14.82
N ARG A 369 -12.95 7.58 13.59
CA ARG A 369 -11.90 8.48 13.12
C ARG A 369 -12.43 9.47 12.07
N GLN A 370 -13.75 9.71 12.05
CA GLN A 370 -14.42 10.66 11.15
C GLN A 370 -14.20 10.36 9.67
N ARG A 371 -14.07 9.07 9.34
CA ARG A 371 -13.92 8.54 7.98
C ARG A 371 -15.08 7.63 7.58
N GLY A 372 -16.24 7.82 8.21
CA GLY A 372 -17.47 7.06 7.96
C GLY A 372 -18.00 7.19 6.54
N GLN A 373 -17.70 8.28 5.83
CA GLN A 373 -18.10 8.50 4.43
C GLN A 373 -17.61 7.42 3.44
N TYR A 374 -16.62 6.61 3.83
CA TYR A 374 -16.06 5.55 3.00
C TYR A 374 -16.63 4.15 3.30
N VAL A 375 -17.41 4.02 4.39
CA VAL A 375 -17.91 2.73 4.89
C VAL A 375 -18.84 2.06 3.88
N ASP A 376 -19.82 2.78 3.35
CA ASP A 376 -20.81 2.20 2.45
C ASP A 376 -20.19 1.69 1.15
N GLY A 377 -19.22 2.43 0.60
CA GLY A 377 -18.49 2.02 -0.59
C GLY A 377 -17.57 0.83 -0.35
N PHE A 378 -16.89 0.82 0.80
CA PHE A 378 -16.11 -0.35 1.24
C PHE A 378 -17.00 -1.60 1.36
N GLN A 379 -18.19 -1.47 1.97
CA GLN A 379 -19.15 -2.57 2.12
C GLN A 379 -19.61 -3.11 0.75
N ARG A 380 -19.99 -2.24 -0.19
CA ARG A 380 -20.37 -2.64 -1.55
C ARG A 380 -19.23 -3.34 -2.31
N ALA A 381 -18.00 -2.86 -2.15
CA ALA A 381 -16.83 -3.52 -2.73
C ALA A 381 -16.59 -4.92 -2.13
N MET A 382 -16.73 -5.07 -0.81
CA MET A 382 -16.64 -6.36 -0.13
C MET A 382 -17.72 -7.33 -0.60
N GLU A 383 -18.96 -6.87 -0.75
CA GLU A 383 -20.08 -7.67 -1.27
C GLU A 383 -19.83 -8.13 -2.71
N ALA A 384 -19.36 -7.23 -3.58
CA ALA A 384 -19.01 -7.58 -4.96
C ALA A 384 -17.91 -8.65 -5.02
N ILE A 385 -16.90 -8.57 -4.14
CA ILE A 385 -15.85 -9.59 -4.05
C ILE A 385 -16.40 -10.90 -3.45
N ALA A 386 -17.26 -10.83 -2.44
CA ALA A 386 -17.81 -11.99 -1.75
C ALA A 386 -18.72 -12.84 -2.66
N GLN A 387 -19.35 -12.25 -3.67
CA GLN A 387 -20.10 -12.99 -4.71
C GLN A 387 -19.25 -14.06 -5.43
N ARG A 388 -17.90 -14.01 -5.32
CA ARG A 388 -16.97 -15.01 -5.83
C ARG A 388 -16.93 -16.33 -5.03
N HIS A 389 -17.44 -16.35 -3.80
CA HIS A 389 -17.29 -17.49 -2.88
C HIS A 389 -18.57 -18.32 -2.78
N ASN A 390 -18.44 -19.64 -3.00
CA ASN A 390 -19.52 -20.59 -2.69
C ASN A 390 -19.85 -20.54 -1.19
N ILE A 391 -21.14 -20.73 -0.86
CA ILE A 391 -21.63 -20.81 0.52
C ILE A 391 -20.81 -21.85 1.29
N GLY A 392 -20.24 -21.46 2.44
CA GLY A 392 -19.39 -22.31 3.27
C GLY A 392 -17.87 -22.13 3.10
N ASN A 393 -17.43 -21.33 2.12
CA ASN A 393 -16.02 -20.98 1.88
C ASN A 393 -15.67 -19.54 2.38
N GLY A 394 -16.51 -19.00 3.27
CA GLY A 394 -16.56 -17.59 3.70
C GLY A 394 -15.43 -17.11 4.63
N TYR A 395 -14.29 -17.77 4.58
CA TYR A 395 -13.07 -17.30 5.23
C TYR A 395 -12.05 -17.14 4.10
N ARG A 396 -11.41 -15.95 3.99
CA ARG A 396 -10.17 -15.63 3.24
C ARG A 396 -10.29 -14.62 2.08
N ILE A 397 -11.22 -13.67 2.13
CA ILE A 397 -11.24 -12.52 1.20
C ILE A 397 -10.12 -11.53 1.56
N GLN A 398 -10.05 -11.13 2.83
CA GLN A 398 -9.07 -10.19 3.34
C GLN A 398 -7.82 -10.96 3.77
N THR A 399 -6.72 -10.76 3.03
CA THR A 399 -5.43 -11.40 3.34
C THR A 399 -4.68 -10.62 4.40
N HIS A 400 -4.47 -9.33 4.13
CA HIS A 400 -3.78 -8.40 5.02
C HIS A 400 -4.49 -7.05 5.05
N ILE A 401 -4.30 -6.33 6.15
CA ILE A 401 -4.49 -4.87 6.19
C ILE A 401 -3.10 -4.23 6.24
N THR A 402 -2.82 -3.34 5.29
CA THR A 402 -1.55 -2.60 5.26
C THR A 402 -1.70 -1.29 6.02
N ILE A 403 -0.74 -1.01 6.91
CA ILE A 403 -0.79 0.14 7.82
C ILE A 403 0.51 0.93 7.71
N THR A 404 0.39 2.25 7.71
CA THR A 404 1.49 3.21 7.80
C THR A 404 1.26 4.15 8.95
N MET A 405 2.36 4.61 9.55
CA MET A 405 2.32 5.71 10.50
C MET A 405 2.97 6.89 9.80
N GLU A 406 2.15 7.75 9.20
CA GLU A 406 2.58 8.98 8.56
C GLU A 406 1.98 10.16 9.34
N VAL A 407 2.66 11.31 9.32
CA VAL A 407 2.08 12.60 9.71
C VAL A 407 1.64 13.27 8.40
N TRP A 408 0.35 13.57 8.21
CA TRP A 408 -0.19 14.08 6.93
C TRP A 408 -1.02 15.35 7.06
N THR A 409 -1.14 16.09 5.95
CA THR A 409 -2.11 17.18 5.74
C THR A 409 -3.30 16.68 4.90
N GLU A 410 -4.50 17.25 5.08
CA GLU A 410 -5.73 16.83 4.38
C GLU A 410 -6.14 17.80 3.26
N GLU A 411 -6.56 17.26 2.12
CA GLU A 411 -7.19 18.02 1.03
C GLU A 411 -8.64 18.42 1.36
N LYS A 412 -9.08 19.57 0.83
CA LYS A 412 -10.44 20.12 0.98
C LYS A 412 -11.04 20.46 -0.40
N GLU A 413 -12.37 20.57 -0.48
CA GLU A 413 -13.09 21.14 -1.63
C GLU A 413 -12.54 22.53 -2.03
N GLN A 414 -12.39 22.74 -3.34
CA GLN A 414 -11.81 23.95 -3.93
C GLN A 414 -12.62 25.20 -3.57
N SER A 415 -11.95 26.19 -2.99
CA SER A 415 -12.43 27.57 -2.92
C SER A 415 -11.37 28.54 -3.42
N VAL A 416 -11.75 29.54 -4.20
CA VAL A 416 -10.83 30.57 -4.71
C VAL A 416 -10.88 31.77 -3.79
N VAL A 417 -9.72 32.18 -3.26
CA VAL A 417 -9.61 33.37 -2.40
C VAL A 417 -8.49 34.27 -2.96
N ARG A 418 -8.64 35.58 -2.81
CA ARG A 418 -7.66 36.57 -3.28
C ARG A 418 -6.52 36.71 -2.26
N ASN A 419 -5.27 36.72 -2.71
CA ASN A 419 -4.12 37.02 -1.86
C ASN A 419 -4.10 38.53 -1.54
N THR A 420 -4.02 38.86 -0.26
CA THR A 420 -4.00 40.23 0.27
C THR A 420 -2.71 40.54 1.03
N LEU A 421 -1.96 39.49 1.39
CA LEU A 421 -0.76 39.56 2.24
C LEU A 421 0.41 38.81 1.61
N THR A 422 1.62 39.12 2.07
CA THR A 422 2.85 38.38 1.80
C THR A 422 3.43 37.92 3.14
N GLY A 423 3.65 36.61 3.30
CA GLY A 423 4.16 36.01 4.52
C GLY A 423 5.63 35.63 4.47
N LYS A 424 6.35 35.88 5.57
CA LYS A 424 7.69 35.36 5.86
C LYS A 424 7.71 34.72 7.23
N LEU A 425 8.14 33.47 7.31
CA LEU A 425 8.31 32.74 8.56
C LEU A 425 9.75 32.84 9.03
N TYR A 426 9.90 33.14 10.31
CA TYR A 426 11.16 33.24 11.01
C TYR A 426 11.24 32.17 12.09
N PHE A 427 12.45 31.67 12.33
CA PHE A 427 12.84 30.94 13.54
C PHE A 427 14.06 31.63 14.14
N GLU A 428 13.98 32.06 15.40
CA GLU A 428 15.06 32.81 16.09
C GLU A 428 15.62 33.98 15.25
N SER A 429 14.70 34.74 14.63
CA SER A 429 15.01 35.87 13.74
C SER A 429 15.68 35.54 12.40
N GLN A 430 15.88 34.26 12.05
CA GLN A 430 16.30 33.82 10.72
C GLN A 430 15.10 33.48 9.85
N VAL A 431 15.10 33.93 8.59
CA VAL A 431 14.05 33.57 7.63
C VAL A 431 14.22 32.12 7.21
N ILE A 432 13.21 31.30 7.48
CA ILE A 432 13.20 29.87 7.11
C ILE A 432 12.20 29.59 5.98
N TRP A 433 11.23 30.47 5.74
CA TRP A 433 10.26 30.33 4.65
C TRP A 433 9.71 31.69 4.19
N GLY A 434 9.50 31.87 2.88
CA GLY A 434 8.98 33.12 2.29
C GLY A 434 10.01 33.95 1.52
N PRO A 435 9.56 35.02 0.83
CA PRO A 435 8.20 35.55 0.78
C PRO A 435 7.24 34.73 -0.11
N HIS A 436 6.04 34.45 0.40
CA HIS A 436 4.95 33.83 -0.37
C HIS A 436 3.64 34.60 -0.19
N GLY A 437 2.75 34.54 -1.19
CA GLY A 437 1.40 35.11 -1.09
C GLY A 437 0.58 34.42 0.02
N CYS A 438 -0.17 35.21 0.77
CA CYS A 438 -0.98 34.77 1.91
C CYS A 438 -2.36 35.46 1.89
N HIS A 439 -3.31 34.87 2.59
CA HIS A 439 -4.63 35.44 2.85
C HIS A 439 -4.71 35.96 4.29
N ASP A 440 -5.72 36.79 4.58
CA ASP A 440 -6.00 37.30 5.94
C ASP A 440 -6.16 36.18 6.98
N SER A 441 -6.59 34.99 6.56
CA SER A 441 -6.70 33.81 7.43
C SER A 441 -5.35 33.32 7.98
N ALA A 442 -4.22 33.69 7.35
CA ALA A 442 -2.88 33.31 7.78
C ALA A 442 -2.48 33.92 9.14
N GLU A 443 -3.17 34.96 9.61
CA GLU A 443 -2.97 35.51 10.97
C GLU A 443 -3.26 34.46 12.05
N ARG A 444 -4.25 33.60 11.83
CA ARG A 444 -4.57 32.50 12.76
C ARG A 444 -3.45 31.47 12.82
N LEU A 445 -2.81 31.20 11.69
CA LEU A 445 -1.64 30.32 11.62
C LEU A 445 -0.43 30.94 12.31
N ALA A 446 -0.19 32.24 12.11
CA ALA A 446 0.89 32.96 12.77
C ALA A 446 0.77 32.88 14.30
N ASN A 447 -0.44 33.09 14.82
CA ASN A 447 -0.71 32.98 16.25
C ASN A 447 -0.55 31.54 16.76
N ALA A 448 -1.02 30.55 16.01
CA ALA A 448 -0.90 29.14 16.40
C ALA A 448 0.56 28.67 16.45
N LEU A 449 1.38 29.03 15.45
CA LEU A 449 2.81 28.66 15.42
C LEU A 449 3.57 29.27 16.61
N ARG A 450 3.32 30.55 16.91
CA ARG A 450 3.93 31.23 18.06
C ARG A 450 3.47 30.64 19.40
N ALA A 451 2.22 30.18 19.48
CA ALA A 451 1.68 29.55 20.67
C ALA A 451 2.30 28.16 20.93
N VAL A 452 2.60 27.41 19.87
CA VAL A 452 3.30 26.11 19.98
C VAL A 452 4.77 26.30 20.31
N ASP A 453 5.43 27.25 19.68
CA ASP A 453 6.84 27.57 19.94
C ASP A 453 7.10 29.05 19.67
N SER A 454 7.44 29.75 20.76
CA SER A 454 7.70 31.20 20.76
C SER A 454 8.86 31.63 19.85
N ARG A 455 9.73 30.70 19.43
CA ARG A 455 10.83 30.96 18.49
C ARG A 455 10.33 31.17 17.06
N PHE A 456 9.13 30.70 16.72
CA PHE A 456 8.51 30.98 15.42
C PHE A 456 7.83 32.34 15.38
N ALA A 457 8.03 33.05 14.28
CA ALA A 457 7.28 34.26 13.95
C ALA A 457 6.92 34.28 12.47
N LEU A 458 5.64 34.13 12.14
CA LEU A 458 5.13 34.39 10.79
C LEU A 458 4.74 35.87 10.69
N ILE A 459 5.52 36.65 9.95
CA ILE A 459 5.26 38.07 9.69
C ILE A 459 4.49 38.19 8.39
N LEU A 460 3.36 38.90 8.44
CA LEU A 460 2.47 39.15 7.31
C LEU A 460 2.51 40.64 6.97
N GLU A 461 2.89 40.96 5.74
CA GLU A 461 2.92 42.33 5.21
C GLU A 461 1.89 42.48 4.10
N LYS A 462 1.39 43.70 3.84
CA LYS A 462 0.52 43.94 2.69
C LYS A 462 1.29 43.68 1.39
N GLY A 463 0.84 42.70 0.61
CA GLY A 463 1.46 42.35 -0.65
C GLY A 463 1.11 43.36 -1.75
N ASN A 464 2.07 43.64 -2.65
CA ASN A 464 1.83 44.41 -3.88
C ASN A 464 1.19 43.57 -5.01
N ASP A 465 1.01 42.27 -4.78
CA ASP A 465 0.58 41.31 -5.81
C ASP A 465 -0.80 40.74 -5.48
N HIS A 466 -1.73 40.91 -6.41
CA HIS A 466 -3.15 40.57 -6.25
C HIS A 466 -3.51 39.30 -7.02
N GLY A 467 -2.74 38.23 -6.79
CA GLY A 467 -3.02 36.91 -7.34
C GLY A 467 -4.22 36.22 -6.67
N TYR A 468 -4.87 35.31 -7.41
CA TYR A 468 -5.84 34.37 -6.85
C TYR A 468 -5.14 33.05 -6.56
N ALA A 469 -5.33 32.50 -5.35
CA ALA A 469 -4.80 31.19 -4.98
C ALA A 469 -5.96 30.21 -4.77
N GLY A 470 -5.84 29.01 -5.36
CA GLY A 470 -6.78 27.92 -5.14
C GLY A 470 -6.54 27.32 -3.77
N GLN A 471 -7.50 27.45 -2.85
CA GLN A 471 -7.44 26.78 -1.57
C GLN A 471 -7.87 25.33 -1.75
N VAL A 472 -6.88 24.43 -1.85
CA VAL A 472 -7.05 22.98 -2.03
C VAL A 472 -6.59 22.18 -0.81
N ARG A 473 -6.02 22.86 0.19
CA ARG A 473 -5.45 22.25 1.40
C ARG A 473 -6.12 22.80 2.66
N SER A 474 -5.94 22.08 3.76
CA SER A 474 -6.17 22.60 5.10
C SER A 474 -4.95 22.35 5.98
N ILE A 475 -4.55 23.35 6.77
CA ILE A 475 -3.45 23.25 7.73
C ILE A 475 -4.00 23.22 9.16
N SER A 476 -3.44 22.32 9.97
CA SER A 476 -3.75 22.20 11.39
C SER A 476 -2.46 22.25 12.20
N VAL A 477 -2.53 22.74 13.43
CA VAL A 477 -1.40 22.87 14.35
C VAL A 477 -1.79 22.23 15.67
N LYS A 478 -0.93 21.36 16.20
CA LYS A 478 -1.06 20.76 17.54
C LYS A 478 0.10 21.23 18.42
N ASP A 479 -0.14 21.29 19.72
CA ASP A 479 0.94 21.45 20.71
C ASP A 479 1.68 20.13 20.96
N GLN A 480 2.67 20.18 21.84
CA GLN A 480 3.50 19.04 22.23
C GLN A 480 2.68 17.93 22.94
N ASP A 481 1.59 18.30 23.61
CA ASP A 481 0.67 17.39 24.30
C ASP A 481 -0.38 16.78 23.35
N GLY A 482 -0.37 17.19 22.08
CA GLY A 482 -1.27 16.70 21.04
C GLY A 482 -2.63 17.41 20.99
N ASN A 483 -2.83 18.49 21.75
CA ASN A 483 -4.04 19.31 21.69
C ASN A 483 -4.03 20.14 20.40
N VAL A 484 -5.18 20.24 19.75
CA VAL A 484 -5.32 21.02 18.51
C VAL A 484 -5.42 22.50 18.85
N ILE A 485 -4.41 23.28 18.46
CA ILE A 485 -4.36 24.75 18.60
C ILE A 485 -4.98 25.44 17.38
N LEU A 486 -4.82 24.85 16.19
CA LEU A 486 -5.45 25.30 14.97
C LEU A 486 -6.03 24.09 14.23
N ASP A 487 -7.33 24.12 13.98
CA ASP A 487 -8.02 23.04 13.28
C ASP A 487 -8.42 23.48 11.86
N LYS A 488 -7.92 22.74 10.87
CA LYS A 488 -8.35 22.77 9.45
C LYS A 488 -8.50 24.18 8.86
N LEU A 489 -7.51 25.04 9.05
CA LEU A 489 -7.47 26.35 8.40
C LEU A 489 -7.30 26.16 6.89
N SER A 490 -8.18 26.73 6.09
CA SER A 490 -8.17 26.63 4.62
C SER A 490 -6.95 27.34 4.01
N THR A 491 -6.17 26.67 3.17
CA THR A 491 -4.92 27.20 2.58
C THR A 491 -4.68 26.77 1.14
N ASP A 492 -3.74 27.45 0.48
CA ASP A 492 -3.21 27.06 -0.83
C ASP A 492 -2.09 26.00 -0.70
N GLY A 493 -1.61 25.50 -1.86
CA GLY A 493 -0.55 24.48 -1.90
C GLY A 493 0.83 24.97 -1.46
N ASN A 494 1.07 26.29 -1.40
CA ASN A 494 2.35 26.82 -0.94
C ASN A 494 2.58 26.54 0.55
N MET A 495 1.50 26.33 1.32
CA MET A 495 1.57 26.00 2.74
C MET A 495 2.09 24.59 3.03
N ASP A 496 2.16 23.69 2.03
CA ASP A 496 2.81 22.38 2.21
C ASP A 496 4.31 22.59 2.54
N SER A 497 4.99 23.50 1.82
CA SER A 497 6.39 23.84 2.08
C SER A 497 6.61 24.56 3.41
N LEU A 498 5.62 25.32 3.90
CA LEU A 498 5.67 25.93 5.23
C LEU A 498 5.65 24.85 6.30
N ALA A 499 4.72 23.90 6.19
CA ALA A 499 4.59 22.81 7.15
C ALA A 499 5.85 21.94 7.20
N GLU A 500 6.44 21.63 6.04
CA GLU A 500 7.72 20.91 5.94
C GLU A 500 8.84 21.65 6.68
N VAL A 501 9.03 22.94 6.41
CA VAL A 501 10.09 23.74 7.04
C VAL A 501 9.90 23.86 8.56
N VAL A 502 8.67 24.04 9.03
CA VAL A 502 8.37 24.09 10.47
C VAL A 502 8.77 22.77 11.14
N MET A 503 8.37 21.64 10.56
CA MET A 503 8.65 20.32 11.12
C MET A 503 10.15 19.97 11.08
N GLU A 504 10.84 20.34 9.99
CA GLU A 504 12.29 20.21 9.88
C GLU A 504 13.00 21.02 10.98
N THR A 505 12.58 22.27 11.18
CA THR A 505 13.17 23.16 12.17
C THR A 505 13.01 22.62 13.60
N ILE A 506 11.81 22.11 13.94
CA ILE A 506 11.55 21.45 15.23
C ILE A 506 12.40 20.18 15.39
N ARG A 507 12.57 19.39 14.32
CA ARG A 507 13.42 18.18 14.36
C ARG A 507 14.88 18.52 14.64
N GLN A 508 15.39 19.60 14.05
CA GLN A 508 16.78 20.03 14.18
C GLN A 508 17.09 20.69 15.53
N HIS A 509 16.16 21.47 16.08
CA HIS A 509 16.40 22.33 17.25
C HIS A 509 15.67 21.86 18.52
N GLY A 510 14.98 20.72 18.44
CA GLY A 510 14.15 20.18 19.52
C GLY A 510 12.86 20.96 19.71
N ALA A 511 11.87 20.30 20.34
CA ALA A 511 10.68 20.99 20.84
C ALA A 511 11.11 21.95 21.97
N PRO A 512 10.44 23.12 22.13
CA PRO A 512 10.79 24.08 23.18
C PRO A 512 10.62 23.53 24.60
#